data_AF-E6MFY6-F1
#
_entry.id   AF-E6MFY6-F1
#
_cell.length_a   1.000
_cell.length_b   1.000
_cell.length_c   1.000
_cell.angle_alpha   90.00
_cell.angle_beta   90.00
_cell.angle_gamma   90.00
#
_symmetry.space_group_name_H-M   'P 1'
#
loop_
_entity.id
_entity.type
_entity.pdbx_description
1 polymer ?
#
loop_
_entity_poly.entity_id
_entity_poly.type
_entity_poly.pdbx_seq_one_letter_code
_entity_poly.pdbx_strand_id
1 'polypeptide(L)'
;MIDCKQGRGIKAGDVVFLYAAAPVSAILYKCKVTETDIPYDYRDGSLTITALMRIALQKTYQPAAFSFERLKDEYGIFAIRRPREIPRSLSEALKK
;
A
#
# COMPACT_ATOMS: atom_id res chain seq x y z
N MET A 1 13.51 -2.62 7.29
CA MET A 1 12.11 -2.36 7.67
C MET A 1 11.86 -0.87 7.54
N ILE A 2 10.63 -0.45 7.26
CA ILE A 2 10.27 0.96 7.07
C ILE A 2 9.09 1.28 7.97
N ASP A 3 9.15 2.42 8.65
CA ASP A 3 8.04 2.95 9.42
C ASP A 3 7.20 3.87 8.52
N CYS A 4 5.89 3.66 8.51
CA CYS A 4 4.94 4.35 7.65
C CYS A 4 3.76 4.84 8.48
N LYS A 5 3.09 5.91 8.02
CA LYS A 5 1.79 6.30 8.58
C LYS A 5 0.84 5.11 8.58
N GLN A 6 0.26 4.80 9.73
CA GLN A 6 -0.71 3.72 9.83
C GLN A 6 -2.03 4.11 9.17
N GLY A 7 -2.47 3.28 8.22
CA GLY A 7 -3.81 3.36 7.64
C GLY A 7 -4.87 2.88 8.62
N ARG A 8 -6.06 3.48 8.57
CA ARG A 8 -7.17 3.07 9.43
C ARG A 8 -7.54 1.61 9.15
N GLY A 9 -7.56 0.78 10.20
CA GLY A 9 -7.96 -0.63 10.13
C GLY A 9 -6.85 -1.61 9.76
N ILE A 10 -5.62 -1.14 9.48
CA ILE A 10 -4.47 -2.01 9.24
C ILE A 10 -4.00 -2.63 10.56
N LYS A 11 -3.70 -3.93 10.54
CA LYS A 11 -3.25 -4.72 11.69
C LYS A 11 -1.92 -5.40 11.40
N ALA A 12 -1.19 -5.74 12.47
CA ALA A 12 -0.02 -6.58 12.36
C ALA A 12 -0.38 -7.94 11.73
N GLY A 13 0.43 -8.40 10.78
CA GLY A 13 0.17 -9.60 9.98
C GLY A 13 -0.47 -9.34 8.62
N ASP A 14 -1.08 -8.17 8.41
CA ASP A 14 -1.67 -7.81 7.11
C ASP A 14 -0.62 -7.73 6.00
N VAL A 15 -1.09 -7.92 4.76
CA VAL A 15 -0.30 -7.69 3.55
C VAL A 15 -0.78 -6.41 2.90
N VAL A 16 0.14 -5.46 2.71
CA VAL A 16 -0.12 -4.20 2.03
C VAL A 16 0.67 -4.14 0.72
N PHE A 17 0.08 -3.49 -0.27
CA PHE A 17 0.72 -3.26 -1.57
C PHE A 17 0.97 -1.76 -1.74
N LEU A 18 2.19 -1.42 -2.13
CA LEU A 18 2.58 -0.02 -2.34
C LEU A 18 2.43 0.34 -3.81
N TYR A 19 1.56 1.31 -4.06
CA TYR A 19 1.39 1.95 -5.35
C TYR A 19 2.27 3.20 -5.41
N ALA A 20 3.24 3.23 -6.32
CA ALA A 20 3.98 4.42 -6.63
C ALA A 20 3.14 5.28 -7.59
N ALA A 21 2.85 6.52 -7.18
CA ALA A 21 2.14 7.48 -8.02
C ALA A 21 2.99 7.91 -9.23
N ALA A 22 2.54 8.93 -9.95
CA ALA A 22 3.29 9.50 -11.07
C ALA A 22 4.74 9.85 -10.66
N PRO A 23 5.73 9.64 -11.53
CA PRO A 23 5.60 9.20 -12.93
C PRO A 23 5.49 7.67 -13.12
N VAL A 24 5.69 6.86 -12.07
CA VAL A 24 5.76 5.40 -12.20
C VAL A 24 4.39 4.76 -12.38
N SER A 25 3.40 5.23 -11.62
CA SER A 25 1.99 4.82 -11.74
C SER A 25 1.79 3.29 -11.74
N ALA A 26 2.37 2.59 -10.77
CA ALA A 26 2.32 1.12 -10.69
C ALA A 26 2.40 0.59 -9.26
N ILE A 27 1.92 -0.64 -9.04
CA ILE A 27 2.21 -1.38 -7.81
C ILE A 27 3.62 -1.95 -7.90
N LEU A 28 4.49 -1.57 -6.96
CA LEU A 28 5.90 -1.95 -6.96
C LEU A 28 6.25 -2.94 -5.86
N TYR A 29 5.55 -2.90 -4.73
CA TYR A 29 5.97 -3.67 -3.55
C TYR A 29 4.80 -4.39 -2.91
N LYS A 30 5.07 -5.62 -2.48
CA LYS A 30 4.28 -6.36 -1.51
C LYS A 30 5.02 -6.33 -0.19
N CYS A 31 4.36 -5.85 0.85
CA CYS A 31 4.93 -5.74 2.19
C CYS A 31 4.04 -6.44 3.21
N LYS A 32 4.65 -7.01 4.24
CA LYS A 32 3.96 -7.52 5.42
C LYS A 32 4.05 -6.47 6.53
N VAL A 33 2.93 -6.20 7.18
CA VAL A 33 2.88 -5.36 8.37
C VAL A 33 3.39 -6.19 9.54
N THR A 34 4.48 -5.75 10.16
CA THR A 34 5.12 -6.47 11.28
C THR A 34 4.66 -5.93 12.63
N GLU A 35 4.42 -4.63 12.72
CA GLU A 35 4.01 -3.93 13.94
C GLU A 35 3.01 -2.83 13.59
N THR A 36 2.05 -2.56 14.47
CA THR A 36 1.08 -1.46 14.37
C THR A 36 0.99 -0.73 15.69
N ASP A 37 0.27 0.40 15.67
CA ASP A 37 -0.07 1.22 16.82
C ASP A 37 1.17 1.79 17.53
N ILE A 38 2.25 1.99 16.75
CA ILE A 38 3.48 2.61 17.24
C ILE A 38 3.17 4.10 17.50
N PRO A 39 3.22 4.57 18.75
CA PRO A 39 2.87 5.96 19.07
C PRO A 39 3.78 6.93 18.35
N TYR A 40 3.20 7.98 17.76
CA TYR A 40 3.93 9.04 17.07
C TYR A 40 3.14 10.34 17.19
N ASP A 41 3.79 11.47 17.40
CA ASP A 41 3.13 12.78 17.41
C ASP A 41 3.77 13.66 16.35
N TYR A 42 3.13 13.70 15.18
CA TYR A 42 3.54 14.57 14.10
C TYR A 42 2.37 15.39 13.60
N ARG A 43 2.61 16.68 13.45
CA ARG A 43 1.62 17.68 13.04
C ARG A 43 2.26 18.63 12.04
N ASP A 44 1.65 18.75 10.88
CA ASP A 44 2.02 19.71 9.85
C ASP A 44 0.77 20.18 9.09
N GLY A 45 0.43 21.46 9.24
CA GLY A 45 -0.83 22.02 8.73
C GLY A 45 -2.06 21.21 9.17
N SER A 46 -2.79 20.65 8.20
CA SER A 46 -3.97 19.80 8.44
C SER A 46 -3.63 18.30 8.58
N LEU A 47 -2.35 17.93 8.48
CA LEU A 47 -1.88 16.56 8.64
C LEU A 47 -1.51 16.30 10.09
N THR A 48 -2.24 15.38 10.72
CA THR A 48 -1.87 14.80 12.02
C THR A 48 -1.63 13.30 11.85
N ILE A 49 -0.50 12.82 12.36
CA ILE A 49 -0.13 11.41 12.41
C ILE A 49 0.07 11.05 13.88
N THR A 50 -0.82 10.19 14.40
CA THR A 50 -0.81 9.74 15.79
C THR A 50 -0.23 8.34 15.98
N ALA A 51 -0.10 7.58 14.89
CA ALA A 51 0.36 6.20 14.90
C ALA A 51 1.11 5.85 13.61
N LEU A 52 2.18 5.09 13.77
CA LEU A 52 2.94 4.46 12.70
C LEU A 52 2.71 2.95 12.69
N MET A 53 2.96 2.35 11.54
CA MET A 53 3.07 0.92 11.36
C MET A 53 4.45 0.61 10.79
N ARG A 54 4.98 -0.57 11.12
CA ARG A 54 6.22 -1.07 10.53
C ARG A 54 5.90 -2.08 9.45
N ILE A 55 6.54 -1.93 8.30
CA ILE A 55 6.39 -2.84 7.17
C ILE A 55 7.73 -3.46 6.77
N ALA A 56 7.66 -4.72 6.36
CA ALA A 56 8.77 -5.49 5.81
C ALA A 56 8.47 -5.83 4.35
N LEU A 57 9.41 -5.51 3.45
CA LEU A 57 9.32 -5.86 2.04
C LEU A 57 9.32 -7.40 1.88
N GLN A 58 8.38 -7.93 1.11
CA GLN A 58 8.31 -9.34 0.75
C GLN A 58 8.65 -9.60 -0.71
N LYS A 59 8.19 -8.72 -1.62
CA LYS A 59 8.38 -8.88 -3.06
C LYS A 59 8.39 -7.52 -3.75
N THR A 60 9.22 -7.41 -4.78
CA THR A 60 9.25 -6.28 -5.71
C THR A 60 8.70 -6.71 -7.06
N TYR A 61 7.87 -5.86 -7.67
CA TYR A 61 7.29 -6.04 -8.99
C TYR A 61 7.93 -5.10 -10.00
N GLN A 62 7.99 -5.55 -11.26
CA GLN A 62 8.32 -4.67 -12.37
C GLN A 62 7.17 -3.68 -12.60
N PRO A 63 7.43 -2.39 -12.91
CA PRO A 63 6.38 -1.40 -13.12
C PRO A 63 5.33 -1.81 -14.18
N ALA A 64 5.75 -2.50 -15.24
CA ALA A 64 4.86 -3.00 -16.28
C ALA A 64 3.93 -4.15 -15.83
N ALA A 65 4.26 -4.84 -14.72
CA ALA A 65 3.47 -5.98 -14.23
C ALA A 65 2.12 -5.53 -13.63
N PHE A 66 2.07 -4.35 -13.01
CA PHE A 66 0.87 -3.82 -12.38
C PHE A 66 0.79 -2.30 -12.59
N SER A 67 0.89 -1.88 -13.85
CA SER A 67 0.75 -0.47 -14.26
C SER A 67 -0.68 0.02 -14.07
N PHE A 68 -0.85 1.33 -13.99
CA PHE A 68 -2.17 1.96 -13.83
C PHE A 68 -3.15 1.59 -14.95
N GLU A 69 -2.67 1.48 -16.19
CA GLU A 69 -3.49 1.03 -17.33
C GLU A 69 -4.05 -0.37 -17.10
N ARG A 70 -3.20 -1.33 -16.69
CA ARG A 70 -3.65 -2.69 -16.36
C ARG A 70 -4.58 -2.71 -15.16
N LEU A 71 -4.29 -1.92 -14.13
CA LEU A 71 -5.16 -1.78 -12.95
C LEU A 71 -6.55 -1.27 -13.32
N LYS A 72 -6.62 -0.34 -14.27
CA LYS A 72 -7.86 0.20 -14.80
C LYS A 72 -8.61 -0.83 -15.64
N ASP A 73 -7.95 -1.43 -16.62
CA ASP A 73 -8.59 -2.23 -17.66
C ASP A 73 -8.92 -3.65 -17.18
N GLU A 74 -8.04 -4.28 -16.39
CA GLU A 74 -8.24 -5.66 -15.90
C GLU A 74 -8.94 -5.73 -14.53
N TYR A 75 -8.78 -4.70 -13.68
CA TYR A 75 -9.22 -4.75 -12.28
C TYR A 75 -10.21 -3.64 -11.90
N GLY A 76 -10.58 -2.74 -12.83
CA GLY A 76 -11.56 -1.68 -12.61
C GLY A 76 -11.10 -0.61 -11.60
N ILE A 77 -9.79 -0.40 -11.47
CA ILE A 77 -9.21 0.55 -10.51
C ILE A 77 -8.89 1.86 -11.22
N PHE A 78 -9.76 2.85 -11.04
CA PHE A 78 -9.63 4.15 -11.70
C PHE A 78 -8.88 5.20 -10.88
N ALA A 79 -8.78 5.02 -9.55
CA ALA A 79 -8.05 5.95 -8.69
C ALA A 79 -7.61 5.28 -7.37
N ILE A 80 -6.40 5.62 -6.92
CA ILE A 80 -5.85 5.20 -5.63
C ILE A 80 -5.52 6.48 -4.84
N ARG A 81 -6.43 6.89 -3.96
CA ARG A 81 -6.31 8.15 -3.18
C ARG A 81 -6.15 7.92 -1.66
N ARG A 82 -6.59 6.77 -1.18
CA ARG A 82 -6.60 6.37 0.24
C ARG A 82 -6.19 4.90 0.33
N PRO A 83 -5.68 4.42 1.47
CA PRO A 83 -5.57 2.99 1.73
C PRO A 83 -6.93 2.34 1.47
N ARG A 84 -6.95 1.29 0.66
CA ARG A 84 -8.18 0.61 0.24
C ARG A 84 -7.94 -0.87 0.15
N GLU A 85 -9.00 -1.63 0.39
CA GLU A 85 -9.03 -3.04 0.06
C GLU A 85 -8.96 -3.22 -1.46
N ILE A 86 -8.26 -4.27 -1.88
CA ILE A 86 -8.10 -4.61 -3.29
C ILE A 86 -9.16 -5.65 -3.70
N PRO A 87 -9.64 -5.62 -4.95
CA PRO A 87 -10.50 -6.67 -5.47
C PRO A 87 -9.84 -8.05 -5.38
N ARG A 88 -10.65 -9.09 -5.18
CA ARG A 88 -10.17 -10.47 -5.08
C ARG A 88 -9.35 -10.89 -6.31
N SER A 89 -9.79 -10.50 -7.51
CA SER A 89 -9.06 -10.76 -8.76
C SER A 89 -7.63 -10.21 -8.73
N LEU A 90 -7.45 -8.97 -8.26
CA LEU A 90 -6.14 -8.36 -8.11
C LEU A 90 -5.32 -9.05 -7.01
N SER A 91 -5.95 -9.40 -5.89
CA SER A 91 -5.27 -10.12 -4.80
C SER A 91 -4.66 -11.44 -5.28
N GLU A 92 -5.40 -12.23 -6.07
CA GLU A 92 -4.90 -13.48 -6.63
C GLU A 92 -3.76 -13.26 -7.63
N ALA A 93 -3.84 -12.20 -8.47
CA ALA A 93 -2.75 -11.85 -9.38
C ALA A 93 -1.46 -11.46 -8.65
N LEU A 94 -1.58 -10.75 -7.51
CA LEU A 94 -0.45 -10.31 -6.68
C LEU A 94 0.12 -11.40 -5.75
N LYS A 95 -0.54 -12.56 -5.63
CA LYS A 95 -0.03 -13.69 -4.84
C LYS A 95 0.98 -14.54 -5.62
N LYS A 96 0.85 -14.57 -6.95
CA LYS A 96 1.79 -15.23 -7.87
C LYS A 96 3.13 -14.49 -7.86
#